data_AF-A0A7G1KHL0-F1
#
_entry.id   AF-A0A7G1KHL0-F1
#
_cell.length_a   1.000
_cell.length_b   1.000
_cell.length_c   1.000
_cell.angle_alpha   90.00
_cell.angle_beta   90.00
_cell.angle_gamma   90.00
#
_symmetry.space_group_name_H-M   'P 1'
#
loop_
_entity.id
_entity.type
_entity.pdbx_description
1 polymer ?
#
loop_
_entity_poly.entity_id
_entity_poly.type
_entity_poly.pdbx_seq_one_letter_code
_entity_poly.pdbx_strand_id
1 'polypeptide(L)'
;MTERSDKPRGRLETPVENRFRFDFDAEAMARTSERIARFLGTGRYLVLQTVIVIVWVILNVSAVRLRWDPYPFILLNLAFSTQAAYAAPLILLAQNRQDNRDRVALEEDRARAAQTKADTEFLARELAALRIAVGEVATRDYLRRELEDIKDTLARLEVNSPWNDEDSVPADKSRKSTDRKRSRVPISPQIDGN
;
A
#
# COMPACT_ATOMS: atom_id res chain seq x y z
N MET A 1 -3.50 -68.34 6.35
CA MET A 1 -4.54 -67.74 5.50
C MET A 1 -5.18 -66.61 6.30
N THR A 2 -4.67 -65.38 6.18
CA THR A 2 -5.13 -64.21 6.94
C THR A 2 -6.11 -63.42 6.08
N GLU A 3 -7.41 -63.47 6.40
CA GLU A 3 -8.41 -62.59 5.79
C GLU A 3 -8.19 -61.16 6.29
N ARG A 4 -7.77 -60.26 5.37
CA ARG A 4 -7.84 -58.82 5.58
C ARG A 4 -9.24 -58.36 5.20
N SER A 5 -10.03 -58.03 6.22
CA SER A 5 -11.30 -57.32 6.07
C SER A 5 -11.02 -55.89 5.57
N ASP A 6 -11.29 -55.65 4.29
CA ASP A 6 -11.20 -54.35 3.64
C ASP A 6 -12.47 -53.55 3.92
N LYS A 7 -12.38 -52.55 4.81
CA LYS A 7 -13.48 -51.62 5.09
C LYS A 7 -13.48 -50.51 4.03
N PRO A 8 -14.59 -50.29 3.29
CA PRO A 8 -14.68 -49.15 2.40
C PRO A 8 -14.75 -47.86 3.23
N ARG A 9 -13.83 -46.93 2.93
CA ARG A 9 -13.76 -45.61 3.54
C ARG A 9 -15.04 -44.83 3.25
N GLY A 10 -15.67 -44.34 4.31
CA GLY A 10 -16.86 -43.49 4.24
C GLY A 10 -16.59 -42.27 3.36
N ARG A 11 -17.35 -42.16 2.26
CA ARG A 11 -17.47 -40.93 1.49
C ARG A 11 -18.08 -39.89 2.40
N LEU A 12 -17.38 -38.76 2.59
CA LEU A 12 -17.98 -37.58 3.20
C LEU A 12 -19.16 -37.15 2.34
N GLU A 13 -20.36 -37.24 2.92
CA GLU A 13 -21.54 -36.61 2.37
C GLU A 13 -21.35 -35.10 2.45
N THR A 14 -21.04 -34.47 1.32
CA THR A 14 -21.16 -33.02 1.18
C THR A 14 -22.65 -32.69 1.22
N PRO A 15 -23.13 -31.90 2.19
CA PRO A 15 -24.53 -31.46 2.18
C PRO A 15 -24.73 -30.60 0.94
N VAL A 16 -25.59 -31.07 0.03
CA VAL A 16 -26.07 -30.28 -1.11
C VAL A 16 -26.99 -29.22 -0.52
N GLU A 17 -26.39 -28.13 -0.07
CA GLU A 17 -27.09 -26.96 0.40
C GLU A 17 -27.78 -26.34 -0.82
N ASN A 18 -29.08 -26.62 -0.96
CA ASN A 18 -29.94 -26.03 -1.97
C ASN A 18 -30.10 -24.55 -1.68
N ARG A 19 -29.07 -23.80 -2.06
CA ARG A 19 -29.01 -22.35 -1.97
C ARG A 19 -29.92 -21.84 -3.07
N PHE A 20 -31.19 -21.60 -2.74
CA PHE A 20 -32.08 -20.77 -3.55
C PHE A 20 -31.46 -19.38 -3.64
N ARG A 21 -30.50 -19.24 -4.56
CA ARG A 21 -29.93 -17.98 -4.95
C ARG A 21 -30.98 -17.37 -5.85
N PHE A 22 -31.79 -16.49 -5.28
CA PHE A 22 -32.45 -15.48 -6.08
C PHE A 22 -31.33 -14.70 -6.76
N ASP A 23 -31.04 -15.07 -8.01
CA ASP A 23 -30.12 -14.36 -8.89
C ASP A 23 -30.84 -13.07 -9.31
N PHE A 24 -31.10 -12.21 -8.33
CA PHE A 24 -31.43 -10.82 -8.59
C PHE A 24 -30.24 -10.29 -9.36
N ASP A 25 -30.48 -9.95 -10.63
CA ASP A 25 -29.51 -9.57 -11.64
C ASP A 25 -28.54 -8.51 -11.11
N ALA A 26 -27.48 -8.98 -10.44
CA ALA A 26 -26.62 -8.18 -9.59
C ALA A 26 -25.81 -7.18 -10.43
N GLU A 27 -25.62 -7.54 -11.70
CA GLU A 27 -25.03 -6.75 -12.78
C GLU A 27 -25.95 -5.59 -13.21
N ALA A 28 -27.26 -5.83 -13.34
CA ALA A 28 -28.22 -4.77 -13.65
C ALA A 28 -28.35 -3.77 -12.49
N MET A 29 -28.42 -4.28 -11.26
CA MET A 29 -28.36 -3.46 -10.06
C MET A 29 -27.02 -2.73 -9.90
N ALA A 30 -25.90 -3.30 -10.38
CA ALA A 30 -24.59 -2.65 -10.34
C ALA A 30 -24.54 -1.36 -11.14
N ARG A 31 -24.95 -1.44 -12.41
CA ARG A 31 -24.98 -0.28 -13.30
C ARG A 31 -25.95 0.80 -12.82
N THR A 32 -27.07 0.37 -12.22
CA THR A 32 -28.09 1.28 -11.69
C THR A 32 -27.62 1.95 -10.39
N SER A 33 -26.99 1.20 -9.50
CA SER A 33 -26.41 1.69 -8.24
C SER A 33 -25.31 2.73 -8.47
N GLU A 34 -24.45 2.54 -9.48
CA GLU A 34 -23.39 3.52 -9.79
C GLU A 34 -23.94 4.87 -10.29
N ARG A 35 -25.09 4.86 -10.97
CA ARG A 35 -25.80 6.11 -11.34
C ARG A 35 -26.44 6.75 -10.11
N ILE A 36 -27.09 5.95 -9.28
CA ILE A 36 -27.74 6.42 -8.04
C ILE A 36 -26.72 6.99 -7.06
N ALA A 37 -25.56 6.36 -6.89
CA ALA A 37 -24.49 6.84 -6.02
C ALA A 37 -23.94 8.21 -6.45
N ARG A 38 -23.69 8.40 -7.75
CA ARG A 38 -23.28 9.71 -8.29
C ARG A 38 -24.38 10.76 -8.15
N PHE A 39 -25.63 10.36 -8.27
CA PHE A 39 -26.78 11.25 -8.14
C PHE A 39 -27.01 11.70 -6.68
N LEU A 40 -27.00 10.76 -5.73
CA LEU A 40 -27.18 11.00 -4.29
C LEU A 40 -26.00 11.76 -3.66
N GLY A 41 -24.78 11.54 -4.16
CA GLY A 41 -23.58 12.24 -3.67
C GLY A 41 -23.48 13.70 -4.13
N THR A 42 -24.32 14.13 -5.07
CA THR A 42 -24.33 15.51 -5.56
C THR A 42 -25.42 16.32 -4.83
N GLY A 43 -25.10 17.54 -4.35
CA GLY A 43 -26.06 18.43 -3.69
C GLY A 43 -27.33 18.77 -4.51
N ARG A 44 -27.33 18.46 -5.81
CA ARG A 44 -28.48 18.56 -6.72
C ARG A 44 -29.66 17.68 -6.30
N TYR A 45 -29.40 16.49 -5.72
CA TYR A 45 -30.49 15.61 -5.25
C TYR A 45 -31.29 16.28 -4.14
N LEU A 46 -30.62 16.87 -3.15
CA LEU A 46 -31.27 17.56 -2.04
C LEU A 46 -32.13 18.73 -2.55
N VAL A 47 -31.61 19.53 -3.47
CA VAL A 47 -32.37 20.65 -4.07
C VAL A 47 -33.62 20.14 -4.79
N LEU A 48 -33.50 19.11 -5.64
CA LEU A 48 -34.65 18.54 -6.35
C LEU A 48 -35.68 17.96 -5.38
N GLN A 49 -35.23 17.22 -4.36
CA GLN A 49 -36.08 16.63 -3.33
C GLN A 49 -36.86 17.71 -2.57
N THR A 50 -36.20 18.81 -2.17
CA THR A 50 -36.85 19.95 -1.51
C THR A 50 -37.89 20.60 -2.40
N VAL A 51 -37.59 20.82 -3.69
CA VAL A 51 -38.55 21.39 -4.65
C VAL A 51 -39.78 20.49 -4.80
N ILE A 52 -39.59 19.17 -4.92
CA ILE A 52 -40.70 18.20 -5.02
C ILE A 52 -41.58 18.27 -3.77
N VAL A 53 -40.99 18.29 -2.57
CA VAL A 53 -41.75 18.38 -1.31
C VAL A 53 -42.54 19.69 -1.25
N ILE A 54 -41.94 20.83 -1.63
CA ILE A 54 -42.62 22.13 -1.64
C ILE A 54 -43.81 22.10 -2.62
N VAL A 55 -43.60 21.62 -3.85
CA VAL A 55 -44.67 21.50 -4.86
C VAL A 55 -45.78 20.59 -4.35
N TRP A 56 -45.44 19.48 -3.71
CA TRP A 56 -46.41 18.54 -3.16
C TRP A 56 -47.25 19.16 -2.03
N VAL A 57 -46.62 19.90 -1.13
CA VAL A 57 -47.32 20.65 -0.06
C VAL A 57 -48.26 21.69 -0.67
N ILE A 58 -47.82 22.44 -1.69
CA ILE A 58 -48.67 23.43 -2.38
C ILE A 58 -49.87 22.75 -3.05
N LEU A 59 -49.65 21.63 -3.76
CA LEU A 59 -50.71 20.87 -4.39
C LEU A 59 -51.72 20.35 -3.36
N ASN A 60 -51.24 19.77 -2.26
CA ASN A 60 -52.10 19.26 -1.19
C ASN A 60 -52.94 20.39 -0.56
N VAL A 61 -52.33 21.53 -0.22
CA VAL A 61 -53.04 22.71 0.32
C VAL A 61 -54.04 23.30 -0.69
N SER A 62 -53.71 23.30 -1.99
CA SER A 62 -54.65 23.74 -3.03
C SER A 62 -55.82 22.77 -3.20
N ALA A 63 -55.59 21.47 -3.03
CA ALA A 63 -56.59 20.41 -3.10
C ALA A 63 -57.46 20.31 -1.83
N VAL A 64 -57.04 20.90 -0.69
CA VAL A 64 -57.90 21.12 0.49
C VAL A 64 -59.12 21.97 0.14
N ARG A 65 -59.03 22.90 -0.82
CA ARG A 65 -60.20 23.65 -1.32
C ARG A 65 -61.25 22.73 -1.98
N LEU A 66 -60.84 21.55 -2.45
CA LEU A 66 -61.70 20.48 -2.96
C LEU A 66 -62.04 19.41 -1.90
N ARG A 67 -61.67 19.60 -0.63
CA ARG A 67 -61.80 18.64 0.49
C ARG A 67 -61.12 17.28 0.26
N TRP A 68 -60.10 17.21 -0.59
CA TRP A 68 -59.47 15.93 -0.99
C TRP A 68 -58.58 15.33 0.12
N ASP A 69 -58.12 16.11 1.10
CA ASP A 69 -57.42 15.62 2.30
C ASP A 69 -57.49 16.67 3.45
N PRO A 70 -58.53 16.67 4.30
CA PRO A 70 -58.64 17.59 5.45
C PRO A 70 -57.54 17.34 6.49
N TYR A 71 -57.18 18.37 7.27
CA TYR A 71 -56.20 18.27 8.35
C TYR A 71 -56.51 17.07 9.28
N PRO A 72 -55.57 16.11 9.52
CA PRO A 72 -54.12 16.19 9.41
C PRO A 72 -53.52 15.31 8.28
N PHE A 73 -53.70 15.71 7.01
CA PHE A 73 -52.97 15.23 5.81
C PHE A 73 -52.47 13.77 5.84
N ILE A 74 -53.40 12.82 6.00
CA ILE A 74 -53.05 11.41 6.26
C ILE A 74 -52.34 10.78 5.05
N LEU A 75 -52.70 11.20 3.84
CA LEU A 75 -52.15 10.67 2.60
C LEU A 75 -50.71 11.15 2.37
N LEU A 76 -50.41 12.40 2.71
CA LEU A 76 -49.06 12.94 2.65
C LEU A 76 -48.15 12.18 3.62
N ASN A 77 -48.61 11.98 4.84
CA ASN A 77 -47.84 11.29 5.86
C ASN A 77 -47.62 9.81 5.50
N LEU A 78 -48.64 9.16 4.92
CA LEU A 78 -48.52 7.79 4.43
C LEU A 78 -47.48 7.68 3.30
N ALA A 79 -47.52 8.60 2.32
CA ALA A 79 -46.56 8.61 1.22
C ALA A 79 -45.11 8.81 1.70
N PHE A 80 -44.88 9.75 2.63
CA PHE A 80 -43.56 9.97 3.20
C PHE A 80 -43.09 8.78 4.06
N SER A 81 -43.99 8.16 4.80
CA SER A 81 -43.70 6.94 5.58
C SER A 81 -43.27 5.79 4.67
N THR A 82 -43.97 5.58 3.54
CA THR A 82 -43.56 4.58 2.55
C THR A 82 -42.23 4.95 1.88
N GLN A 83 -42.00 6.24 1.58
CA GLN A 83 -40.72 6.70 1.02
C GLN A 83 -39.55 6.37 1.95
N ALA A 84 -39.68 6.68 3.25
CA ALA A 84 -38.67 6.37 4.25
C ALA A 84 -38.47 4.85 4.41
N ALA A 85 -39.56 4.08 4.41
CA ALA A 85 -39.50 2.62 4.52
C ALA A 85 -38.76 1.96 3.34
N TYR A 86 -38.93 2.47 2.11
CA TYR A 86 -38.21 1.96 0.94
C TYR A 86 -36.76 2.46 0.83
N ALA A 87 -36.43 3.58 1.48
CA ALA A 87 -35.06 4.08 1.50
C ALA A 87 -34.11 3.12 2.24
N ALA A 88 -34.53 2.53 3.37
CA ALA A 88 -33.71 1.62 4.18
C ALA A 88 -33.13 0.43 3.39
N PRO A 89 -33.91 -0.39 2.65
CA PRO A 89 -33.36 -1.50 1.87
C PRO A 89 -32.49 -1.03 0.70
N LEU A 90 -32.81 0.11 0.07
CA LEU A 90 -31.95 0.69 -0.99
C LEU A 90 -30.59 1.11 -0.45
N ILE A 91 -30.56 1.76 0.72
CA ILE A 91 -29.32 2.17 1.39
C ILE A 91 -28.51 0.93 1.78
N LEU A 92 -29.15 -0.11 2.35
CA LEU A 92 -28.48 -1.35 2.72
C LEU A 92 -27.83 -2.04 1.51
N LEU A 93 -28.50 -2.04 0.36
CA LEU A 93 -27.94 -2.58 -0.89
C LEU A 93 -26.77 -1.73 -1.41
N ALA A 94 -26.83 -0.40 -1.26
CA ALA A 94 -25.73 0.47 -1.60
C ALA A 94 -24.53 0.26 -0.66
N GLN A 95 -24.77 0.11 0.64
CA GLN A 95 -23.75 -0.11 1.68
C GLN A 95 -23.04 -1.45 1.50
N ASN A 96 -23.77 -2.57 1.34
CA ASN A 96 -23.16 -3.89 1.12
C ASN A 96 -22.20 -3.92 -0.07
N ARG A 97 -22.44 -3.08 -1.09
CA ARG A 97 -21.55 -2.95 -2.25
C ARG A 97 -20.34 -2.08 -1.99
N GLN A 98 -20.51 -1.00 -1.22
CA GLN A 98 -19.39 -0.16 -0.77
C GLN A 98 -18.44 -1.00 0.09
N ASP A 99 -18.97 -1.71 1.09
CA ASP A 99 -18.20 -2.57 1.98
C ASP A 99 -17.42 -3.66 1.22
N ASN A 100 -18.02 -4.26 0.19
CA ASN A 100 -17.34 -5.26 -0.63
C ASN A 100 -16.20 -4.66 -1.46
N ARG A 101 -16.39 -3.46 -2.05
CA ARG A 101 -15.33 -2.75 -2.78
C ARG A 101 -14.20 -2.33 -1.84
N ASP A 102 -14.55 -1.79 -0.68
CA ASP A 102 -13.59 -1.35 0.32
C ASP A 102 -12.78 -2.53 0.86
N ARG A 103 -13.43 -3.69 1.04
CA ARG A 103 -12.75 -4.93 1.41
C ARG A 103 -11.73 -5.37 0.36
N VAL A 104 -12.11 -5.40 -0.92
CA VAL A 104 -11.19 -5.79 -2.01
C VAL A 104 -10.01 -4.81 -2.09
N ALA A 105 -10.28 -3.51 -2.00
CA ALA A 105 -9.23 -2.49 -2.01
C ALA A 105 -8.25 -2.66 -0.83
N LEU A 106 -8.77 -2.97 0.37
CA LEU A 106 -7.97 -3.22 1.56
C LEU A 106 -7.13 -4.51 1.44
N GLU A 107 -7.69 -5.57 0.84
CA GLU A 107 -6.97 -6.83 0.60
C GLU A 107 -5.83 -6.62 -0.41
N GLU A 108 -6.06 -5.87 -1.49
CA GLU A 108 -5.00 -5.50 -2.44
C GLU A 108 -3.91 -4.64 -1.79
N ASP A 109 -4.29 -3.63 -1.00
CA ASP A 109 -3.33 -2.76 -0.33
C ASP A 109 -2.43 -3.54 0.64
N ARG A 110 -3.02 -4.46 1.41
CA ARG A 110 -2.26 -5.38 2.27
C ARG A 110 -1.30 -6.27 1.47
N ALA A 111 -1.73 -6.81 0.33
CA ALA A 111 -0.87 -7.62 -0.52
C ALA A 111 0.31 -6.82 -1.08
N ARG A 112 0.06 -5.59 -1.54
CA ARG A 112 1.10 -4.67 -2.03
C ARG A 112 2.07 -4.27 -0.93
N ALA A 113 1.58 -3.98 0.27
CA ALA A 113 2.41 -3.66 1.43
C ALA A 113 3.31 -4.85 1.82
N ALA A 114 2.77 -6.08 1.80
CA ALA A 114 3.54 -7.29 2.05
C ALA A 114 4.65 -7.52 1.02
N GLN A 115 4.36 -7.32 -0.28
CA GLN A 115 5.35 -7.40 -1.35
C GLN A 115 6.44 -6.34 -1.19
N THR A 116 6.06 -5.09 -0.99
CA THR A 116 7.01 -3.98 -0.79
C THR A 116 7.93 -4.23 0.40
N LYS A 117 7.39 -4.78 1.49
CA LYS A 117 8.19 -5.18 2.65
C LYS A 117 9.20 -6.29 2.29
N ALA A 118 8.75 -7.33 1.59
CA ALA A 118 9.62 -8.43 1.17
C ALA A 118 10.74 -7.94 0.22
N ASP A 119 10.42 -7.08 -0.74
CA ASP A 119 11.39 -6.49 -1.66
C ASP A 119 12.41 -5.62 -0.91
N THR A 120 11.96 -4.86 0.08
CA THR A 120 12.85 -4.05 0.92
C THR A 120 13.77 -4.92 1.77
N GLU A 121 13.25 -5.99 2.37
CA GLU A 121 14.05 -6.96 3.13
C GLU A 121 15.06 -7.68 2.24
N PHE A 122 14.68 -8.03 1.01
CA PHE A 122 15.56 -8.62 0.02
C PHE A 122 16.69 -7.65 -0.36
N LEU A 123 16.34 -6.42 -0.77
CA LEU A 123 17.34 -5.40 -1.10
C LEU A 123 18.28 -5.09 0.07
N ALA A 124 17.78 -5.07 1.31
CA ALA A 124 18.60 -4.86 2.50
C ALA A 124 19.59 -6.01 2.74
N ARG A 125 19.19 -7.27 2.52
CA ARG A 125 20.09 -8.44 2.61
C ARG A 125 21.14 -8.42 1.52
N GLU A 126 20.74 -8.11 0.29
CA GLU A 126 21.63 -8.05 -0.86
C GLU A 126 22.64 -6.91 -0.70
N LEU A 127 22.20 -5.76 -0.20
CA LEU A 127 23.08 -4.63 0.14
C LEU A 127 24.05 -5.00 1.26
N ALA A 128 23.60 -5.73 2.29
CA ALA A 128 24.47 -6.19 3.37
C ALA A 128 25.53 -7.19 2.87
N ALA A 129 25.14 -8.14 2.02
CA ALA A 129 26.05 -9.09 1.38
C ALA A 129 27.06 -8.38 0.48
N LEU A 130 26.59 -7.45 -0.37
CA LEU A 130 27.44 -6.63 -1.23
C LEU A 130 28.43 -5.79 -0.41
N ARG A 131 27.98 -5.20 0.72
CA ARG A 131 28.84 -4.44 1.62
C ARG A 131 29.96 -5.28 2.21
N ILE A 132 29.70 -6.53 2.58
CA ILE A 132 30.71 -7.46 3.10
C ILE A 132 31.72 -7.80 1.99
N ALA A 133 31.23 -8.18 0.81
CA ALA A 133 32.08 -8.52 -0.34
C ALA A 133 32.98 -7.34 -0.77
N VAL A 134 32.44 -6.12 -0.83
CA VAL A 134 33.23 -4.91 -1.12
C VAL A 134 34.18 -4.58 0.04
N GLY A 135 33.74 -4.76 1.29
CA GLY A 135 34.59 -4.54 2.47
C GLY A 135 35.82 -5.44 2.51
N GLU A 136 35.71 -6.68 2.03
CA GLU A 136 36.83 -7.62 1.92
C GLU A 136 37.79 -7.23 0.78
N VAL A 137 37.28 -6.90 -0.41
CA VAL A 137 38.08 -6.57 -1.60
C VAL A 137 38.72 -5.17 -1.52
N ALA A 138 38.10 -4.22 -0.82
CA ALA A 138 38.61 -2.85 -0.66
C ALA A 138 39.33 -2.63 0.68
N THR A 139 39.98 -3.65 1.26
CA THR A 139 40.81 -3.41 2.44
C THR A 139 41.99 -2.52 2.05
N ARG A 140 42.27 -1.48 2.86
CA ARG A 140 43.37 -0.53 2.68
C ARG A 140 44.70 -1.22 2.37
N ASP A 141 44.93 -2.40 2.93
CA ASP A 141 46.16 -3.18 2.73
C ASP A 141 46.23 -3.86 1.36
N TYR A 142 45.09 -4.23 0.74
CA TYR A 142 45.07 -4.71 -0.64
C TYR A 142 45.35 -3.57 -1.62
N LEU A 143 44.62 -2.45 -1.48
CA LEU A 143 44.87 -1.24 -2.27
C LEU A 143 46.31 -0.74 -2.13
N ARG A 144 46.87 -0.82 -0.91
CA ARG A 144 48.25 -0.41 -0.65
C ARG A 144 49.26 -1.37 -1.25
N ARG A 145 49.01 -2.69 -1.21
CA ARG A 145 49.84 -3.69 -1.89
C ARG A 145 49.84 -3.47 -3.39
N GLU A 146 48.68 -3.25 -4.00
CA GLU A 146 48.59 -3.03 -5.45
C GLU A 146 49.23 -1.72 -5.87
N LEU A 147 49.14 -0.67 -5.05
CA LEU A 147 49.88 0.57 -5.27
C LEU A 147 51.40 0.37 -5.15
N GLU A 148 51.85 -0.42 -4.18
CA GLU A 148 53.28 -0.75 -4.01
C GLU A 148 53.78 -1.57 -5.20
N ASP A 149 53.01 -2.56 -5.66
CA ASP A 149 53.37 -3.44 -6.79
C ASP A 149 53.44 -2.66 -8.12
N ILE A 150 52.48 -1.76 -8.36
CA ILE A 150 52.51 -0.81 -9.49
C ILE A 150 53.72 0.12 -9.41
N LYS A 151 54.04 0.62 -8.20
CA LYS A 151 55.21 1.48 -7.99
C LYS A 151 56.52 0.72 -8.24
N ASP A 152 56.61 -0.54 -7.79
CA ASP A 152 57.79 -1.38 -7.96
C ASP A 152 58.00 -1.77 -9.43
N THR A 153 56.91 -2.07 -10.16
CA THR A 153 56.97 -2.30 -11.62
C THR A 153 57.39 -1.05 -12.39
N LEU A 154 56.86 0.13 -12.04
CA LEU A 154 57.33 1.40 -12.61
C LEU A 154 58.81 1.66 -12.33
N ALA A 155 59.28 1.43 -11.09
CA ALA A 155 60.68 1.60 -10.73
C ALA A 155 61.60 0.63 -11.50
N ARG A 156 61.16 -0.61 -11.73
CA ARG A 156 61.89 -1.58 -12.56
C ARG A 156 61.95 -1.15 -14.02
N LEU A 157 60.89 -0.55 -14.55
CA LEU A 157 60.85 0.02 -15.90
C LEU A 157 61.73 1.28 -16.02
N GLU A 158 61.80 2.10 -14.98
CA GLU A 158 62.69 3.26 -14.91
C GLU A 158 64.16 2.83 -14.86
N VAL A 159 64.50 1.81 -14.07
CA VAL A 159 65.86 1.22 -14.01
C VAL A 159 66.27 0.57 -15.33
N ASN A 160 65.32 0.03 -16.10
CA ASN A 160 65.57 -0.55 -17.43
C ASN A 160 65.37 0.44 -18.58
N SER A 161 65.10 1.72 -18.29
CA SER A 161 65.04 2.76 -19.30
C SER A 161 66.46 3.04 -19.80
N PRO A 162 66.77 2.90 -21.10
CA PRO A 162 68.11 3.13 -21.64
C PRO A 162 68.52 4.63 -21.69
N TRP A 163 67.82 5.48 -20.94
CA TRP A 163 68.00 6.93 -20.91
C TRP A 163 67.99 7.43 -19.46
N ASN A 164 68.91 6.99 -18.60
CA ASN A 164 69.19 7.69 -17.34
C ASN A 164 70.57 7.31 -16.77
N ASP A 165 71.61 7.64 -17.52
CA ASP A 165 72.93 7.92 -16.94
C ASP A 165 73.00 9.44 -16.71
N GLU A 166 73.50 9.86 -15.55
CA GLU A 166 73.67 11.25 -15.06
C GLU A 166 72.47 11.85 -14.27
N ASP A 167 72.33 11.45 -12.99
CA ASP A 167 72.54 12.35 -11.85
C ASP A 167 72.17 11.67 -10.52
N SER A 168 73.19 11.24 -9.78
CA SER A 168 73.04 10.69 -8.43
C SER A 168 72.77 11.79 -7.40
N VAL A 169 71.59 11.76 -6.74
CA VAL A 169 71.34 12.53 -5.51
C VAL A 169 71.30 11.57 -4.32
N PRO A 170 72.11 11.77 -3.27
CA PRO A 170 72.27 10.80 -2.21
C PRO A 170 71.08 10.81 -1.22
N ALA A 171 70.73 9.61 -0.75
CA ALA A 171 69.67 9.35 0.21
C ALA A 171 69.92 10.05 1.56
N ASP A 172 69.01 10.94 1.95
CA ASP A 172 68.99 11.56 3.27
C ASP A 172 68.26 10.67 4.30
N LYS A 173 68.99 10.28 5.35
CA LYS A 173 68.47 9.61 6.53
C LYS A 173 68.00 10.67 7.53
N SER A 174 66.70 10.80 7.75
CA SER A 174 66.18 11.65 8.82
C SER A 174 64.87 11.13 9.46
N ARG A 175 65.06 10.61 10.68
CA ARG A 175 64.27 10.85 11.91
C ARG A 175 62.85 10.27 12.07
N LYS A 176 62.82 9.26 12.96
CA LYS A 176 61.76 8.93 13.92
C LYS A 176 61.22 10.20 14.61
N SER A 177 59.93 10.49 14.47
CA SER A 177 59.18 11.36 15.39
C SER A 177 57.82 10.75 15.71
N THR A 178 57.59 10.73 17.01
CA THR A 178 56.45 10.25 17.78
C THR A 178 55.15 11.03 17.54
N ASP A 179 54.06 10.31 17.79
CA ASP A 179 52.77 10.76 18.35
C ASP A 179 52.01 11.91 17.64
N ARG A 180 50.88 11.54 17.03
CA ARG A 180 49.75 12.47 16.90
C ARG A 180 48.41 11.73 16.96
N LYS A 181 47.98 11.50 18.20
CA LYS A 181 46.66 11.89 18.74
C LYS A 181 45.43 11.61 17.84
N ARG A 182 44.68 10.57 18.22
CA ARG A 182 43.25 10.38 17.91
C ARG A 182 42.46 11.68 18.11
N SER A 183 41.89 12.22 17.05
CA SER A 183 40.71 13.09 17.13
C SER A 183 39.47 12.21 17.29
N ARG A 184 39.04 12.04 18.55
CA ARG A 184 37.67 11.68 18.89
C ARG A 184 36.76 12.79 18.34
N VAL A 185 35.80 12.44 17.49
CA VAL A 185 34.67 13.32 17.16
C VAL A 185 33.79 13.41 18.42
N PRO A 186 33.52 14.60 18.98
CA PRO A 186 32.54 14.72 20.04
C PRO A 186 31.13 14.57 19.45
N ILE A 187 30.40 13.57 19.95
CA ILE A 187 28.95 13.51 19.83
C ILE A 187 28.41 14.72 20.58
N SER A 188 27.70 15.60 19.88
CA SER A 188 27.00 16.72 20.51
C SER A 188 25.84 16.19 21.37
N PRO A 189 25.62 16.72 22.58
CA PRO A 189 24.46 16.37 23.37
C PRO A 189 23.20 17.02 22.80
N GLN A 190 22.15 16.20 22.76
CA GLN A 190 20.75 16.55 22.59
C GLN A 190 20.37 17.66 23.58
N ILE A 191 19.90 18.81 23.06
CA ILE A 191 19.31 19.87 23.86
C ILE A 191 17.80 19.66 23.82
N ASP A 192 17.26 19.22 24.96
CA ASP A 192 15.85 19.36 25.30
C ASP A 192 15.54 20.84 25.54
N GLY A 193 14.41 21.33 25.01
CA GLY A 193 13.99 22.71 25.19
C GLY A 193 12.54 22.96 24.82
N ASN A 194 11.66 22.75 25.82
CA ASN A 194 10.32 23.30 26.07
C ASN A 194 9.17 22.97 25.11
#